data_AF-A0A1B2ZDK1-F1
#
_entry.id   AF-A0A1B2ZDK1-F1
#
_cell.length_a   1.000
_cell.length_b   1.000
_cell.length_c   1.000
_cell.angle_alpha   90.00
_cell.angle_beta   90.00
_cell.angle_gamma   90.00
#
_symmetry.space_group_name_H-M   'P 1'
#
loop_
_entity.id
_entity.type
_entity.pdbx_description
1 polymer ?
#
loop_
_entity_poly.entity_id
_entity_poly.type
_entity_poly.pdbx_seq_one_letter_code
_entity_poly.pdbx_strand_id
1 'polypeptide(L)'
;MTSSIDRDDSSIFDGLMEEDEKDKAKRVSRNKSEKKRRDQFNVLIKELGTMLPGNTRKMDKSTILQKSIDFLRKHKEIAAQSESSEIRQDWKPPFLSNEEFTQLMLEALDGFFLAIMTDGNIIYVSESVTSLLEHLPSDLVDQNLLNFLPLGEHSEVYKALSTQ
;
A
#
# COMPACT_ATOMS: atom_id res chain seq x y z
N MET A 1 -1.44 4.60 87.91
CA MET A 1 -1.46 3.69 86.75
C MET A 1 -2.62 4.09 85.86
N THR A 2 -2.36 4.84 84.78
CA THR A 2 -3.26 4.89 83.61
C THR A 2 -2.36 5.11 82.41
N SER A 3 -2.27 4.07 81.60
CA SER A 3 -1.41 3.88 80.43
C SER A 3 -1.76 4.84 79.29
N SER A 4 -0.73 5.43 78.69
CA SER A 4 -0.79 6.11 77.40
C SER A 4 -1.30 5.15 76.33
N ILE A 5 -2.37 5.54 75.63
CA ILE A 5 -2.85 4.90 74.42
C ILE A 5 -2.24 5.72 73.27
N ASP A 6 -1.04 5.33 72.85
CA ASP A 6 -0.45 5.77 71.59
C ASP A 6 -1.18 5.00 70.47
N ARG A 7 -2.22 5.63 69.90
CA ARG A 7 -2.91 5.11 68.72
C ARG A 7 -2.05 5.35 67.49
N ASP A 8 -1.50 4.27 66.95
CA ASP A 8 -1.45 3.83 65.54
C ASP A 8 -1.75 4.85 64.40
N ASP A 9 -1.21 6.08 64.49
CA ASP A 9 -1.38 7.13 63.47
C ASP A 9 -0.45 6.92 62.27
N SER A 10 0.61 6.11 62.45
CA SER A 10 1.60 5.78 61.41
C SER A 10 1.03 4.89 60.31
N SER A 11 0.11 3.97 60.62
CA SER A 11 -0.44 3.02 59.64
C SER A 11 -1.49 3.65 58.71
N ILE A 12 -2.22 4.67 59.18
CA ILE A 12 -3.17 5.43 58.36
C ILE A 12 -2.44 6.32 57.35
N PHE A 13 -1.35 6.95 57.77
CA PHE A 13 -0.52 7.79 56.90
C PHE A 13 0.17 6.97 55.78
N ASP A 14 0.66 5.77 56.11
CA ASP A 14 1.30 4.85 55.16
C ASP A 14 0.30 4.34 54.11
N GLY A 15 -0.91 3.95 54.52
CA GLY A 15 -1.98 3.50 53.60
C GLY A 15 -2.47 4.59 52.63
N LEU A 16 -2.51 5.86 53.06
CA LEU A 16 -2.87 6.99 52.20
C LEU A 16 -1.77 7.31 51.17
N MET A 17 -0.49 7.16 51.54
CA MET A 17 0.63 7.36 50.61
C MET A 17 0.70 6.26 49.54
N GLU A 18 0.45 4.99 49.92
CA GLU A 18 0.38 3.89 48.95
C GLU A 18 -0.78 4.03 47.95
N GLU A 19 -1.94 4.53 48.40
CA GLU A 19 -3.10 4.75 47.54
C GLU A 19 -2.86 5.89 46.52
N ASP A 20 -2.23 6.98 46.96
CA ASP A 20 -1.80 8.08 46.09
C ASP A 20 -0.74 7.64 45.07
N GLU A 21 0.20 6.78 45.47
CA GLU A 21 1.23 6.24 44.57
C GLU A 21 0.63 5.27 43.55
N LYS A 22 -0.33 4.44 43.96
CA LYS A 22 -1.09 3.53 43.08
C LYS A 22 -1.92 4.31 42.08
N ASP A 23 -2.55 5.42 42.48
CA ASP A 23 -3.31 6.28 41.58
C ASP A 23 -2.41 7.06 40.62
N LYS A 24 -1.23 7.49 41.08
CA LYS A 24 -0.20 8.07 40.21
C LYS A 24 0.28 7.04 39.17
N ALA A 25 0.53 5.79 39.58
CA ALA A 25 0.93 4.71 38.68
C ALA A 25 -0.15 4.41 37.62
N LYS A 26 -1.43 4.36 38.01
CA LYS A 26 -2.56 4.23 37.06
C LYS A 26 -2.60 5.37 36.05
N ARG A 27 -2.45 6.62 36.51
CA ARG A 27 -2.42 7.81 35.63
C ARG A 27 -1.27 7.76 34.64
N VAL A 28 -0.06 7.38 35.09
CA VAL A 28 1.13 7.22 34.24
C VAL A 28 0.92 6.13 33.19
N SER A 29 0.40 4.97 33.60
CA SER A 29 0.09 3.86 32.70
C SER A 29 -0.91 4.27 31.61
N ARG A 30 -2.01 4.93 32.00
CA ARG A 30 -3.01 5.46 31.06
C ARG A 30 -2.40 6.45 30.07
N ASN A 31 -1.57 7.38 30.55
CA ASN A 31 -0.91 8.38 29.70
C ASN A 31 0.07 7.73 28.70
N LYS A 32 0.78 6.68 29.13
CA LYS A 32 1.69 5.90 28.26
C LYS A 32 0.92 5.16 27.17
N SER A 33 -0.19 4.51 27.52
CA SER A 33 -1.07 3.83 26.56
C SER A 33 -1.62 4.81 25.52
N GLU A 34 -2.11 5.98 25.97
CA GLU A 34 -2.65 6.99 25.06
C GLU A 34 -1.56 7.61 24.18
N LYS A 35 -0.36 7.84 24.71
CA LYS A 35 0.79 8.26 23.89
C LYS A 35 1.10 7.24 22.79
N LYS A 36 1.12 5.93 23.12
CA LYS A 36 1.34 4.86 22.15
C LYS A 36 0.32 4.89 21.01
N ARG A 37 -0.97 5.07 21.31
CA ARG A 37 -2.04 5.18 20.29
C ARG A 37 -1.84 6.38 19.38
N ARG A 38 -1.47 7.55 19.95
CA ARG A 38 -1.16 8.75 19.16
C ARG A 38 0.06 8.56 18.27
N ASP A 39 1.09 7.91 18.78
CA ASP A 39 2.32 7.63 18.02
C ASP A 39 2.02 6.66 16.86
N GLN A 40 1.22 5.61 17.09
CA GLN A 40 0.72 4.72 16.02
C GLN A 40 -0.11 5.47 14.96
N PHE A 41 -1.04 6.32 15.39
CA PHE A 41 -1.82 7.15 14.48
C PHE A 41 -0.91 8.05 13.61
N ASN A 42 0.13 8.64 14.19
CA ASN A 42 1.08 9.47 13.44
C ASN A 42 1.86 8.67 12.39
N VAL A 43 2.21 7.41 12.69
CA VAL A 43 2.87 6.51 11.73
C VAL A 43 1.93 6.21 10.56
N LEU A 44 0.68 5.81 10.83
CA LEU A 44 -0.31 5.50 9.79
C LEU A 44 -0.60 6.71 8.89
N ILE A 45 -0.75 7.90 9.48
CA ILE A 45 -0.95 9.13 8.70
C ILE A 45 0.25 9.43 7.80
N LYS A 46 1.48 9.19 8.29
CA LYS A 46 2.69 9.40 7.50
C LYS A 46 2.78 8.41 6.34
N GLU A 47 2.54 7.13 6.57
CA GLU A 47 2.52 6.08 5.53
C GLU A 47 1.45 6.37 4.48
N LEU A 48 0.23 6.71 4.92
CA LEU A 48 -0.85 7.13 4.03
C LEU A 48 -0.43 8.34 3.17
N GLY A 49 0.21 9.34 3.78
CA GLY A 49 0.72 10.51 3.08
C GLY A 49 1.79 10.19 2.02
N THR A 50 2.60 9.15 2.22
CA THR A 50 3.61 8.71 1.23
C THR A 50 3.02 7.98 0.04
N MET A 51 1.84 7.38 0.18
CA MET A 51 1.13 6.69 -0.92
C MET A 51 0.35 7.64 -1.83
N LEU A 52 0.16 8.91 -1.43
CA LEU A 52 -0.59 9.88 -2.24
C LEU A 52 0.23 10.38 -3.44
N PRO A 53 -0.35 10.44 -4.65
CA PRO A 53 0.35 10.89 -5.85
C PRO A 53 0.70 12.40 -5.78
N GLY A 54 1.81 12.78 -6.42
CA GLY A 54 2.24 14.18 -6.52
C GLY A 54 2.74 14.79 -5.21
N ASN A 55 3.13 13.96 -4.23
CA ASN A 55 3.58 14.45 -2.94
C ASN A 55 5.10 14.71 -2.91
N THR A 56 5.50 15.98 -2.78
CA THR A 56 6.91 16.39 -2.63
C THR A 56 7.16 17.19 -1.34
N ARG A 57 6.13 17.44 -0.53
CA ARG A 57 6.21 18.31 0.66
C ARG A 57 5.50 17.71 1.87
N LYS A 58 5.93 18.10 3.08
CA LYS A 58 5.22 17.75 4.31
C LYS A 58 3.81 18.34 4.29
N MET A 59 2.80 17.48 4.33
CA MET A 59 1.40 17.85 4.48
C MET A 59 0.97 17.69 5.95
N ASP A 60 0.02 18.50 6.39
CA ASP A 60 -0.63 18.30 7.68
C ASP A 60 -1.61 17.11 7.62
N LYS A 61 -2.00 16.62 8.80
CA LYS A 61 -2.82 15.41 8.93
C LYS A 61 -4.21 15.55 8.29
N SER A 62 -4.81 16.75 8.37
CA SER A 62 -6.14 17.00 7.80
C SER A 62 -6.08 16.92 6.28
N THR A 63 -5.06 17.57 5.68
CA THR A 63 -4.82 17.53 4.24
C THR A 63 -4.53 16.11 3.74
N ILE A 64 -3.74 15.30 4.48
CA ILE A 64 -3.51 13.89 4.11
C ILE A 64 -4.82 13.12 4.05
N LEU A 65 -5.66 13.24 5.09
CA LEU A 65 -6.95 12.54 5.14
C LEU A 65 -7.88 13.00 4.03
N GLN A 66 -7.99 14.31 3.80
CA GLN A 66 -8.85 14.87 2.75
C GLN A 66 -8.40 14.38 1.36
N LYS A 67 -7.11 14.50 1.04
CA LYS A 67 -6.58 14.00 -0.24
C LYS A 67 -6.76 12.49 -0.41
N SER A 68 -6.67 11.71 0.67
CA SER A 68 -6.91 10.27 0.62
C SER A 68 -8.37 9.94 0.31
N ILE A 69 -9.32 10.68 0.92
CA ILE A 69 -10.74 10.57 0.60
C ILE A 69 -10.99 10.92 -0.86
N ASP A 70 -10.43 12.02 -1.34
CA ASP A 70 -10.60 12.49 -2.72
C ASP A 70 -9.98 11.50 -3.72
N PHE A 71 -8.80 10.95 -3.41
CA PHE A 71 -8.15 9.91 -4.20
C PHE A 71 -9.02 8.66 -4.32
N LEU A 72 -9.54 8.13 -3.20
CA LEU A 72 -10.38 6.93 -3.21
C LEU A 72 -11.72 7.17 -3.90
N ARG A 73 -12.32 8.36 -3.75
CA ARG A 73 -13.57 8.74 -4.45
C ARG A 73 -13.34 8.79 -5.96
N LYS A 74 -12.30 9.51 -6.40
CA LYS A 74 -11.94 9.61 -7.81
C LYS A 74 -11.63 8.22 -8.40
N HIS A 75 -10.91 7.37 -7.68
CA HIS A 75 -10.61 6.02 -8.13
C HIS A 75 -11.88 5.17 -8.31
N LYS A 76 -12.84 5.26 -7.38
CA LYS A 76 -14.13 4.58 -7.52
C LYS A 76 -14.97 5.12 -8.67
N GLU A 77 -14.97 6.43 -8.87
CA GLU A 77 -15.68 7.08 -9.97
C GLU A 77 -15.11 6.65 -11.33
N ILE A 78 -13.79 6.65 -11.49
CA ILE A 78 -13.12 6.17 -12.70
C ILE A 78 -13.49 4.70 -12.95
N ALA A 79 -13.40 3.85 -11.92
CA ALA A 79 -13.76 2.43 -12.05
C ALA A 79 -15.22 2.23 -12.49
N ALA A 80 -16.16 3.07 -12.03
CA ALA A 80 -17.57 3.03 -12.42
C ALA A 80 -17.83 3.63 -13.81
N GLN A 81 -17.09 4.67 -14.23
CA GLN A 81 -17.22 5.27 -15.57
C GLN A 81 -16.61 4.37 -16.66
N SER A 82 -15.61 3.57 -16.32
CA SER A 82 -15.00 2.55 -17.18
C SER A 82 -15.88 1.32 -17.42
N GLU A 83 -17.11 1.27 -16.89
CA GLU A 83 -18.09 0.19 -17.15
C GLU A 83 -18.57 0.12 -18.61
N SER A 84 -18.08 1.01 -19.50
CA SER A 84 -18.32 0.95 -20.95
C SER A 84 -17.26 0.18 -21.75
N SER A 85 -16.23 -0.38 -21.10
CA SER A 85 -15.16 -1.13 -21.79
C SER A 85 -14.74 -2.37 -20.98
N GLU A 86 -15.39 -3.52 -21.20
CA GLU A 86 -14.98 -4.92 -20.88
C GLU A 86 -14.56 -5.30 -19.43
N ILE A 87 -14.23 -4.36 -18.55
CA ILE A 87 -13.76 -4.58 -17.18
C ILE A 87 -14.98 -4.73 -16.26
N ARG A 88 -15.58 -5.92 -16.24
CA ARG A 88 -16.60 -6.27 -15.25
C ARG A 88 -15.93 -6.61 -13.91
N GLN A 89 -16.46 -6.13 -12.80
CA GLN A 89 -15.88 -6.40 -11.47
C GLN A 89 -15.97 -7.88 -11.03
N ASP A 90 -16.69 -8.72 -11.79
CA ASP A 90 -17.02 -10.10 -11.44
C ASP A 90 -16.19 -11.16 -12.19
N TRP A 91 -15.17 -10.77 -12.96
CA TRP A 91 -14.36 -11.72 -13.74
C TRP A 91 -13.56 -12.69 -12.87
N LYS A 92 -13.12 -12.24 -11.68
CA LYS A 92 -12.29 -13.05 -10.77
C LYS A 92 -13.13 -13.68 -9.67
N PRO A 93 -13.28 -15.01 -9.63
CA PRO A 93 -13.92 -15.69 -8.52
C PRO A 93 -13.25 -15.38 -7.17
N PRO A 94 -14.01 -15.32 -6.06
CA PRO A 94 -13.47 -14.95 -4.75
C PRO A 94 -12.52 -16.01 -4.15
N PHE A 95 -12.56 -17.24 -4.65
CA PHE A 95 -11.68 -18.33 -4.20
C PHE A 95 -10.28 -18.26 -4.82
N LEU A 96 -10.10 -17.49 -5.90
CA LEU A 96 -8.79 -17.29 -6.52
C LEU A 96 -8.11 -16.04 -5.96
N SER A 97 -6.84 -16.18 -5.60
CA SER A 97 -5.93 -15.06 -5.45
C SER A 97 -5.76 -14.31 -6.78
N ASN A 98 -5.24 -13.08 -6.73
CA ASN A 98 -4.93 -12.34 -7.96
C ASN A 98 -3.87 -13.06 -8.79
N GLU A 99 -2.89 -13.69 -8.13
CA GLU A 99 -1.81 -14.41 -8.80
C GLU A 99 -2.33 -15.62 -9.57
N GLU A 100 -3.14 -16.48 -8.92
CA GLU A 100 -3.75 -17.65 -9.58
C GLU A 100 -4.65 -17.24 -10.74
N PHE A 101 -5.45 -16.19 -10.57
CA PHE A 101 -6.32 -15.69 -11.63
C PHE A 101 -5.53 -15.11 -12.81
N THR A 102 -4.48 -14.32 -12.53
CA THR A 102 -3.60 -13.77 -13.56
C THR A 102 -2.89 -14.89 -14.31
N GLN A 103 -2.35 -15.89 -13.62
CA GLN A 103 -1.71 -17.03 -14.27
C GLN A 103 -2.70 -17.81 -15.15
N LEU A 104 -3.87 -18.16 -14.60
CA LEU A 104 -4.94 -18.82 -15.35
C LEU A 104 -5.31 -18.05 -16.62
N MET A 105 -5.40 -16.72 -16.53
CA MET A 105 -5.79 -15.90 -17.67
C MET A 105 -4.70 -15.77 -18.73
N LEU A 106 -3.44 -15.65 -18.31
CA LEU A 106 -2.32 -15.65 -19.24
C LEU A 106 -2.19 -16.99 -19.97
N GLU A 107 -2.36 -18.11 -19.26
CA GLU A 107 -2.36 -19.44 -19.86
C GLU A 107 -3.52 -19.64 -20.85
N ALA A 108 -4.74 -19.22 -20.49
CA ALA A 108 -5.91 -19.40 -21.34
C ALA A 108 -5.92 -18.51 -22.60
N LEU A 109 -5.18 -17.40 -22.58
CA LEU A 109 -5.09 -16.43 -23.69
C LEU A 109 -3.80 -16.58 -24.50
N ASP A 110 -2.95 -17.56 -24.19
CA ASP A 110 -1.58 -17.65 -24.70
C ASP A 110 -0.86 -16.28 -24.60
N GLY A 111 -1.02 -15.63 -23.44
CA GLY A 111 -0.63 -14.25 -23.19
C GLY A 111 0.58 -14.10 -22.28
N PHE A 112 1.26 -12.96 -22.41
CA PHE A 112 2.32 -12.54 -21.51
C PHE A 112 2.27 -11.03 -21.28
N PHE A 113 2.82 -10.57 -20.17
CA PHE A 113 2.99 -9.14 -19.92
C PHE A 113 4.30 -8.65 -20.53
N LEU A 114 4.22 -7.46 -21.12
CA LEU A 114 5.35 -6.76 -21.69
C LEU A 114 5.22 -5.28 -21.33
N ALA A 115 6.28 -4.69 -20.77
CA ALA A 115 6.37 -3.26 -20.55
C ALA A 115 7.56 -2.70 -21.30
N ILE A 116 7.31 -1.63 -22.05
CA ILE A 116 8.22 -1.06 -23.03
C ILE A 116 8.24 0.45 -22.82
N MET A 117 9.42 1.03 -22.91
CA MET A 117 9.62 2.48 -22.90
C MET A 117 9.17 3.09 -24.23
N THR A 118 8.92 4.39 -24.25
CA THR A 118 8.49 5.11 -25.47
C THR A 118 9.55 5.11 -26.59
N ASP A 119 10.79 4.78 -26.28
CA ASP A 119 11.89 4.61 -27.23
C ASP A 119 12.00 3.17 -27.79
N GLY A 120 11.12 2.27 -27.35
CA GLY A 120 11.08 0.86 -27.77
C GLY A 120 11.90 -0.10 -26.90
N ASN A 121 12.60 0.38 -25.87
CA ASN A 121 13.37 -0.50 -24.99
C ASN A 121 12.46 -1.28 -24.04
N ILE A 122 12.62 -2.60 -23.99
CA ILE A 122 11.85 -3.49 -23.13
C ILE A 122 12.41 -3.39 -21.70
N ILE A 123 11.55 -3.05 -20.73
CA ILE A 123 11.92 -2.91 -19.32
C ILE A 123 11.40 -4.04 -18.44
N TYR A 124 10.40 -4.77 -18.92
CA TYR A 124 9.86 -5.92 -18.21
C TYR A 124 9.15 -6.85 -19.19
N VAL A 125 9.30 -8.15 -18.94
CA VAL A 125 8.54 -9.21 -19.61
C VAL A 125 8.24 -10.31 -18.58
N SER A 126 7.04 -10.90 -18.62
CA SER A 126 6.70 -12.01 -17.73
C SER A 126 7.31 -13.33 -18.21
N GLU A 127 7.54 -14.26 -17.26
CA GLU A 127 8.11 -15.59 -17.52
C GLU A 127 7.35 -16.40 -18.59
N SER A 128 6.05 -16.17 -18.74
CA SER A 128 5.21 -16.85 -19.75
C SER A 128 5.67 -16.61 -21.20
N VAL A 129 6.52 -15.61 -21.46
CA VAL A 129 7.12 -15.41 -22.78
C VAL A 129 7.96 -16.60 -23.22
N THR A 130 8.60 -17.30 -22.28
CA THR A 130 9.48 -18.43 -22.57
C THR A 130 8.72 -19.60 -23.20
N SER A 131 7.53 -19.90 -22.67
CA SER A 131 6.69 -20.97 -23.21
C SER A 131 6.03 -20.63 -24.54
N LEU A 132 5.89 -19.33 -24.86
CA LEU A 132 5.14 -18.85 -26.02
C LEU A 132 6.05 -18.54 -27.21
N LEU A 133 7.17 -17.87 -26.96
CA LEU A 133 8.09 -17.37 -27.99
C LEU A 133 9.49 -17.97 -27.90
N GLU A 134 9.74 -18.88 -26.96
CA GLU A 134 11.03 -19.55 -26.76
C GLU A 134 12.22 -18.60 -26.46
N HIS A 135 11.92 -17.41 -25.94
CA HIS A 135 12.91 -16.45 -25.45
C HIS A 135 12.94 -16.43 -23.93
N LEU A 136 14.12 -16.37 -23.32
CA LEU A 136 14.22 -16.10 -21.90
C LEU A 136 13.94 -14.61 -21.63
N PRO A 137 13.34 -14.24 -20.49
CA PRO A 137 13.15 -12.84 -20.12
C PRO A 137 14.45 -12.02 -20.16
N SER A 138 15.58 -12.63 -19.76
CA SER A 138 16.91 -12.02 -19.82
C SER A 138 17.40 -11.68 -21.23
N ASP A 139 16.87 -12.35 -22.25
CA ASP A 139 17.24 -12.12 -23.65
C ASP A 139 16.46 -10.94 -24.25
N LEU A 140 15.33 -10.59 -23.65
CA LEU A 140 14.41 -9.55 -24.11
C LEU A 140 14.58 -8.24 -23.35
N VAL A 141 14.76 -8.30 -22.03
CA VAL A 141 14.96 -7.10 -21.20
C VAL A 141 16.21 -6.35 -21.66
N ASP A 142 16.13 -5.02 -21.65
CA ASP A 142 17.14 -4.09 -22.16
C ASP A 142 17.43 -4.18 -23.67
N GLN A 143 16.64 -4.96 -24.42
CA GLN A 143 16.66 -4.96 -25.88
C GLN A 143 15.58 -4.04 -26.45
N ASN A 144 15.79 -3.58 -27.69
CA ASN A 144 14.77 -2.84 -28.42
C ASN A 144 13.75 -3.81 -29.03
N LEU A 145 12.46 -3.55 -28.82
CA LEU A 145 11.35 -4.35 -29.35
C LEU A 145 11.46 -4.57 -30.86
N LEU A 146 11.92 -3.56 -31.61
CA LEU A 146 12.01 -3.63 -33.06
C LEU A 146 12.96 -4.74 -33.55
N ASN A 147 13.92 -5.18 -32.72
CA ASN A 147 14.82 -6.29 -33.06
C ASN A 147 14.08 -7.63 -33.22
N PHE A 148 12.88 -7.75 -32.64
CA PHE A 148 12.06 -8.96 -32.64
C PHE A 148 10.89 -8.87 -33.63
N LEU A 149 10.81 -7.78 -34.41
CA LEU A 149 9.72 -7.52 -35.36
C LEU A 149 10.22 -7.47 -36.81
N PRO A 150 9.39 -7.88 -37.79
CA PRO A 150 9.68 -7.67 -39.20
C PRO A 150 9.91 -6.20 -39.55
N LEU A 151 10.88 -5.90 -40.41
CA LEU A 151 11.22 -4.52 -40.83
C LEU A 151 10.04 -3.72 -41.37
N GLY A 152 9.06 -4.39 -41.99
CA GLY A 152 7.84 -3.76 -42.51
C GLY A 152 6.93 -3.17 -41.43
N GLU A 153 7.00 -3.68 -40.20
CA GLU A 153 6.13 -3.30 -39.08
C GLU A 153 6.74 -2.21 -38.19
N HIS A 154 8.04 -1.93 -38.36
CA HIS A 154 8.79 -1.01 -37.51
C HIS A 154 8.16 0.38 -37.46
N SER A 155 7.74 0.90 -38.61
CA SER A 155 7.13 2.24 -38.71
C SER A 155 5.82 2.34 -37.92
N GLU A 156 4.99 1.30 -37.98
CA GLU A 156 3.68 1.29 -37.30
C GLU A 156 3.84 1.16 -35.80
N VAL A 157 4.73 0.27 -35.34
CA VAL A 157 5.02 0.09 -33.92
C VAL A 157 5.69 1.33 -33.34
N TYR A 158 6.67 1.91 -34.04
CA TYR A 158 7.31 3.14 -33.59
C TYR A 158 6.31 4.29 -33.47
N LYS A 159 5.37 4.42 -34.42
CA LYS A 159 4.28 5.40 -34.35
C LYS A 159 3.36 5.16 -33.15
N ALA A 160 3.06 3.91 -32.82
CA ALA A 160 2.24 3.58 -31.66
C ALA A 160 2.94 3.92 -30.33
N LEU A 161 4.26 3.70 -30.26
CA LEU A 161 5.08 4.03 -29.08
C LEU A 161 5.33 5.54 -28.94
N SER A 162 5.43 6.27 -30.06
CA SER A 162 5.74 7.69 -30.09
C SER A 162 4.55 8.61 -29.83
N THR A 163 3.43 8.10 -29.30
CA THR A 163 2.18 8.87 -29.16
C THR A 163 2.32 9.98 -28.11
N GLN A 164 2.94 11.09 -28.53
CA GLN A 164 2.69 12.47 -28.13
C GLN A 164 2.03 13.21 -29.30
#